data_AF-A0A4Y6PS69-F1
#
_entry.id   AF-A0A4Y6PS69-F1
#
_cell.length_a   1.000
_cell.length_b   1.000
_cell.length_c   1.000
_cell.angle_alpha   90.00
_cell.angle_beta   90.00
_cell.angle_gamma   90.00
#
_symmetry.space_group_name_H-M   'P 1'
#
loop_
_entity.id
_entity.type
_entity.pdbx_description
1 polymer ?
#
loop_
_entity_poly.entity_id
_entity_poly.type
_entity_poly.pdbx_seq_one_letter_code
_entity_poly.pdbx_strand_id
1 'polypeptide(L)'
;MMCSQKRSSWHVLAVFGVAMSLAACGSGGGDEPPLREGPEGVGEACQTQADCGVGLRCASSGSGGGECRLDEQSNIGPIETAAFSASQEACGAGSGETTLRFVLTDMNAQPIAEGDWVGGEPLDLQPENLTLDRGALFASADLACESDADCADGFSCGFAPAYDLEEDAALRRCYRDATLAVGTQPDSVEFLAQPAGAQVFGMLVEDAHSLDGVRLAGTTDAYDADGDGTTDAGPVDLRDSAVATDPNDRLFDAVEDTMGSWQAVARLAMMDGQQSYFGLWSFNAADTAPRAHSQPDWVAAGSGFADDAVDSYEQEQAGPSRANVYEAAVSLLENDYTDTALSQAGVAEPADAQKTLVLVVDGPDDMRGNDAVGIDDVIQAATSVGVRVFVVHFDPMRDEADAYRDDPTYHQGQDPCTSDDECKNYETCRTPRGYASAVGEPSNAPSETYCMPQRNEDGRLGPVADYERLACATGGAYLYRTTEEYLNKDVAPLPRTQRSWWQADVDLTDVSGGEADRGAYRLGGLLQVEWLGFAQPYAFSIAGGTPPRDQRGVVFVP
;
A
#
# COMPACT_ATOMS: atom_id res chain seq x y z
N MET A 1 12.58 -44.32 47.66
CA MET A 1 11.72 -45.37 47.05
C MET A 1 11.81 -45.16 45.54
N MET A 2 12.62 -45.96 44.84
CA MET A 2 12.20 -47.03 43.87
C MET A 2 11.42 -46.46 42.67
N CYS A 3 11.74 -46.65 41.39
CA CYS A 3 12.63 -47.58 40.65
C CYS A 3 12.88 -47.00 39.23
N SER A 4 14.11 -47.03 38.69
CA SER A 4 14.65 -48.01 37.70
C SER A 4 14.26 -47.73 36.22
N GLN A 5 15.14 -47.17 35.38
CA GLN A 5 16.23 -47.78 34.56
C GLN A 5 15.81 -48.66 33.34
N LYS A 6 16.30 -48.26 32.16
CA LYS A 6 16.91 -49.03 31.03
C LYS A 6 17.28 -47.99 29.94
N ARG A 7 18.51 -47.67 29.48
CA ARG A 7 19.80 -48.35 29.17
C ARG A 7 19.73 -49.46 28.11
N SER A 8 20.22 -49.15 26.91
CA SER A 8 21.45 -49.71 26.26
C SER A 8 21.45 -49.27 24.77
N SER A 9 22.44 -48.65 24.12
CA SER A 9 23.92 -48.66 24.03
C SER A 9 24.54 -49.84 23.26
N TRP A 10 25.57 -49.48 22.47
CA TRP A 10 26.67 -50.24 21.82
C TRP A 10 26.46 -50.53 20.31
N HIS A 11 27.17 -49.90 19.36
CA HIS A 11 28.61 -49.80 19.04
C HIS A 11 29.06 -50.78 17.94
N VAL A 12 29.70 -50.21 16.91
CA VAL A 12 31.00 -50.59 16.32
C VAL A 12 31.07 -51.39 14.99
N LEU A 13 31.94 -50.83 14.11
CA LEU A 13 32.89 -51.40 13.14
C LEU A 13 32.57 -51.40 11.63
N ALA A 14 33.51 -50.76 10.92
CA ALA A 14 33.73 -50.67 9.48
C ALA A 14 34.14 -52.01 8.82
N VAL A 15 34.10 -52.06 7.48
CA VAL A 15 35.20 -52.48 6.55
C VAL A 15 34.67 -52.86 5.15
N PHE A 16 35.27 -52.22 4.13
CA PHE A 16 35.56 -52.60 2.72
C PHE A 16 34.55 -53.36 1.83
N GLY A 17 34.41 -52.87 0.59
CA GLY A 17 33.94 -53.65 -0.56
C GLY A 17 34.03 -52.91 -1.90
N VAL A 18 35.13 -53.14 -2.63
CA VAL A 18 35.38 -52.72 -4.02
C VAL A 18 34.50 -53.52 -4.99
N ALA A 19 33.93 -52.87 -6.01
CA ALA A 19 33.67 -53.50 -7.31
C ALA A 19 33.65 -52.45 -8.44
N MET A 20 34.70 -52.51 -9.28
CA MET A 20 34.71 -51.98 -10.64
C MET A 20 33.71 -52.75 -11.52
N SER A 21 33.04 -52.05 -12.43
CA SER A 21 32.76 -52.62 -13.75
C SER A 21 32.70 -51.51 -14.81
N LEU A 22 33.65 -51.59 -15.75
CA LEU A 22 33.72 -50.85 -17.01
C LEU A 22 33.02 -51.69 -18.08
N ALA A 23 32.11 -51.10 -18.85
CA ALA A 23 31.82 -51.54 -20.22
C ALA A 23 31.27 -50.37 -21.05
N ALA A 24 31.74 -50.30 -22.28
CA ALA A 24 31.72 -49.15 -23.16
C ALA A 24 30.64 -49.19 -24.25
N CYS A 25 30.45 -48.01 -24.87
CA CYS A 25 29.98 -47.72 -26.24
C CYS A 25 28.55 -48.10 -26.63
N GLY A 26 27.71 -47.07 -26.78
CA GLY A 26 26.54 -47.06 -27.66
C GLY A 26 26.49 -45.73 -28.41
N SER A 27 26.62 -45.79 -29.74
CA SER A 27 26.44 -44.69 -30.68
C SER A 27 25.00 -44.68 -31.22
N GLY A 28 24.34 -43.52 -31.13
CA GLY A 28 23.04 -43.18 -31.74
C GLY A 28 22.62 -41.85 -31.11
N GLY A 29 22.22 -40.79 -31.81
CA GLY A 29 21.50 -40.68 -33.06
C GLY A 29 20.17 -40.01 -32.73
N GLY A 30 20.07 -38.69 -32.96
CA GLY A 30 18.84 -37.90 -32.86
C GLY A 30 18.42 -37.52 -31.43
N ASP A 31 18.20 -36.24 -31.18
CA ASP A 31 16.89 -35.70 -30.81
C ASP A 31 17.00 -34.16 -30.78
N GLU A 32 16.28 -33.52 -31.70
CA GLU A 32 15.87 -32.12 -31.52
C GLU A 32 15.13 -32.03 -30.16
N PRO A 33 15.30 -30.95 -29.39
CA PRO A 33 14.48 -30.76 -28.20
C PRO A 33 13.00 -30.84 -28.60
N PRO A 34 12.16 -31.51 -27.79
CA PRO A 34 10.72 -31.56 -28.07
C PRO A 34 10.21 -30.13 -28.23
N LEU A 35 9.49 -29.88 -29.34
CA LEU A 35 8.66 -28.70 -29.48
C LEU A 35 7.80 -28.62 -28.22
N ARG A 36 7.93 -27.53 -27.45
CA ARG A 36 7.07 -27.25 -26.29
C ARG A 36 5.62 -27.42 -26.74
N GLU A 37 4.93 -28.40 -26.17
CA GLU A 37 3.50 -28.59 -26.39
C GLU A 37 2.80 -27.30 -25.92
N GLY A 38 1.94 -26.74 -26.77
CA GLY A 38 1.15 -25.57 -26.41
C GLY A 38 0.22 -25.85 -25.22
N PRO A 39 -0.46 -24.83 -24.68
CA PRO A 39 -1.33 -25.01 -23.52
C PRO A 39 -2.40 -26.05 -23.81
N GLU A 40 -2.64 -26.95 -22.84
CA GLU A 40 -3.76 -27.88 -22.89
C GLU A 40 -5.06 -27.06 -23.09
N GLY A 41 -5.88 -27.45 -24.08
CA GLY A 41 -7.14 -26.77 -24.40
C GLY A 41 -7.12 -25.88 -25.64
N VAL A 42 -5.97 -25.59 -26.26
CA VAL A 42 -5.94 -24.85 -27.54
C VAL A 42 -6.69 -25.64 -28.62
N GLY A 43 -7.69 -25.01 -29.24
CA GLY A 43 -8.54 -25.62 -30.25
C GLY A 43 -9.71 -26.44 -29.69
N GLU A 44 -9.88 -26.51 -28.37
CA GLU A 44 -11.08 -27.10 -27.78
C GLU A 44 -12.30 -26.23 -28.06
N ALA A 45 -13.45 -26.89 -28.27
CA ALA A 45 -14.69 -26.19 -28.53
C ALA A 45 -15.18 -25.51 -27.25
N CYS A 46 -15.54 -24.25 -27.35
CA CYS A 46 -16.06 -23.46 -26.24
C CYS A 46 -17.41 -22.83 -26.61
N GLN A 47 -18.28 -22.67 -25.63
CA GLN A 47 -19.48 -21.85 -25.75
C GLN A 47 -19.31 -20.51 -25.02
N THR A 48 -18.48 -20.52 -23.98
CA THR A 48 -18.17 -19.38 -23.13
C THR A 48 -16.68 -19.36 -22.82
N GLN A 49 -16.19 -18.23 -22.31
CA GLN A 49 -14.80 -18.09 -21.89
C GLN A 49 -14.38 -19.10 -20.81
N ALA A 50 -15.32 -19.53 -19.96
CA ALA A 50 -15.07 -20.50 -18.89
C ALA A 50 -14.80 -21.93 -19.41
N ASP A 51 -15.09 -22.21 -20.68
CA ASP A 51 -14.77 -23.49 -21.31
C ASP A 51 -13.31 -23.56 -21.78
N CYS A 52 -12.57 -22.46 -21.66
CA CYS A 52 -11.17 -22.35 -22.08
C CYS A 52 -10.23 -22.35 -20.88
N GLY A 53 -9.09 -23.03 -21.03
CA GLY A 53 -8.01 -22.97 -20.05
C GLY A 53 -7.42 -21.57 -19.90
N VAL A 54 -6.66 -21.36 -18.82
CA VAL A 54 -6.01 -20.08 -18.50
C VAL A 54 -5.16 -19.61 -19.69
N GLY A 55 -5.32 -18.33 -20.07
CA GLY A 55 -4.62 -17.73 -21.23
C GLY A 55 -5.27 -17.99 -22.61
N LEU A 56 -6.41 -18.69 -22.67
CA LEU A 56 -7.14 -18.95 -23.91
C LEU A 56 -8.45 -18.17 -23.94
N ARG A 57 -8.76 -17.49 -25.04
CA ARG A 57 -10.08 -16.88 -25.29
C ARG A 57 -10.97 -17.76 -26.13
N CYS A 58 -12.25 -17.80 -25.77
CA CYS A 58 -13.26 -18.43 -26.61
C CYS A 58 -13.55 -17.57 -27.85
N ALA A 59 -12.86 -17.85 -28.95
CA ALA A 59 -13.04 -17.12 -30.20
C ALA A 59 -14.33 -17.58 -30.89
N SER A 60 -15.42 -16.83 -30.71
CA SER A 60 -16.72 -17.20 -31.28
C SER A 60 -16.68 -17.23 -32.82
N SER A 61 -17.13 -18.34 -33.42
CA SER A 61 -17.30 -18.46 -34.87
C SER A 61 -18.80 -18.35 -35.25
N GLY A 62 -19.44 -17.24 -34.84
CA GLY A 62 -20.88 -17.05 -35.05
C GLY A 62 -21.74 -18.04 -34.24
N SER A 63 -22.97 -18.31 -34.70
CA SER A 63 -24.03 -18.99 -33.95
C SER A 63 -23.81 -20.50 -33.67
N GLY A 64 -22.56 -20.99 -33.70
CA GLY A 64 -22.21 -22.41 -33.69
C GLY A 64 -21.17 -22.85 -32.65
N GLY A 65 -20.80 -22.00 -31.69
CA GLY A 65 -19.69 -22.27 -30.76
C GLY A 65 -18.37 -21.67 -31.26
N GLY A 66 -17.47 -21.41 -30.32
CA GLY A 66 -16.11 -20.93 -30.56
C GLY A 66 -15.06 -22.03 -30.39
N GLU A 67 -13.81 -21.66 -30.63
CA GLU A 67 -12.65 -22.45 -30.25
C GLU A 67 -11.84 -21.65 -29.23
N CYS A 68 -11.28 -22.32 -28.23
CA CYS A 68 -10.29 -21.73 -27.34
C CYS A 68 -9.02 -21.45 -28.14
N ARG A 69 -8.69 -20.18 -28.28
CA ARG A 69 -7.48 -19.71 -28.96
C ARG A 69 -6.62 -18.98 -27.96
N LEU A 70 -5.31 -19.04 -28.18
CA LEU A 70 -4.41 -18.10 -27.52
C LEU A 70 -4.94 -16.69 -27.78
N ASP A 71 -5.00 -15.90 -26.73
CA ASP A 71 -5.28 -14.48 -26.88
C ASP A 71 -4.07 -13.85 -27.58
N GLU A 72 -4.04 -13.90 -28.92
CA GLU A 72 -2.97 -13.29 -29.73
C GLU A 72 -2.91 -11.75 -29.54
N GLN A 73 -3.78 -11.18 -28.69
CA GLN A 73 -3.85 -9.77 -28.35
C GLN A 73 -3.50 -9.45 -26.88
N SER A 74 -3.17 -10.43 -26.02
CA SER A 74 -2.67 -10.14 -24.66
C SER A 74 -1.22 -9.64 -24.75
N ASN A 75 -1.08 -8.34 -24.99
CA ASN A 75 0.18 -7.63 -24.79
C ASN A 75 0.22 -7.11 -23.36
N ILE A 76 1.43 -6.96 -22.79
CA ILE A 76 1.59 -6.21 -21.55
C ILE A 76 1.03 -4.82 -21.80
N GLY A 77 0.06 -4.43 -21.00
CA GLY A 77 -0.50 -3.10 -20.93
C GLY A 77 0.22 -2.25 -19.88
N PRO A 78 -0.45 -1.23 -19.35
CA PRO A 78 0.19 -0.35 -18.40
C PRO A 78 0.51 -1.03 -17.05
N ILE A 79 1.54 -0.55 -16.36
CA ILE A 79 1.82 -0.90 -14.95
C ILE A 79 0.98 0.05 -14.10
N GLU A 80 0.16 -0.43 -13.17
CA GLU A 80 -0.84 0.45 -12.51
C GLU A 80 -0.53 0.82 -11.06
N THR A 81 0.07 -0.09 -10.30
CA THR A 81 0.54 0.17 -8.93
C THR A 81 2.03 -0.10 -8.92
N ALA A 82 2.83 0.81 -8.34
CA ALA A 82 4.24 0.56 -8.08
C ALA A 82 4.69 1.29 -6.81
N ALA A 83 4.78 0.54 -5.71
CA ALA A 83 5.20 1.07 -4.43
C ALA A 83 6.61 0.62 -4.11
N PHE A 84 7.38 1.48 -3.45
CA PHE A 84 8.64 1.07 -2.84
C PHE A 84 8.45 0.90 -1.33
N SER A 85 9.08 -0.11 -0.77
CA SER A 85 9.31 -0.20 0.67
C SER A 85 10.79 -0.33 0.96
N ALA A 86 11.21 -0.10 2.19
CA ALA A 86 12.48 -0.65 2.66
C ALA A 86 12.54 -2.17 2.36
N SER A 87 13.75 -2.70 2.11
CA SER A 87 13.93 -4.15 1.98
C SER A 87 13.55 -4.86 3.30
N GLN A 88 13.16 -6.14 3.25
CA GLN A 88 12.74 -6.87 4.45
C GLN A 88 13.82 -6.91 5.55
N GLU A 89 15.10 -6.96 5.15
CA GLU A 89 16.23 -6.90 6.08
C GLU A 89 16.44 -5.49 6.67
N ALA A 90 15.89 -4.47 5.99
CA ALA A 90 15.98 -3.05 6.32
C ALA A 90 14.72 -2.45 6.95
N CYS A 91 13.70 -3.24 7.35
CA CYS A 91 12.55 -2.75 8.14
C CYS A 91 12.96 -2.29 9.58
N GLY A 92 14.05 -1.52 9.70
CA GLY A 92 14.70 -1.04 10.92
C GLY A 92 16.18 -0.65 10.78
N ALA A 93 16.87 -0.97 9.67
CA ALA A 93 18.30 -0.64 9.47
C ALA A 93 18.65 -0.46 7.98
N GLY A 94 18.91 0.78 7.55
CA GLY A 94 19.09 1.11 6.13
C GLY A 94 20.32 0.46 5.49
N SER A 95 20.10 -0.41 4.51
CA SER A 95 21.14 -1.03 3.69
C SER A 95 21.36 -0.31 2.35
N GLY A 96 20.57 0.73 2.03
CA GLY A 96 20.56 1.31 0.68
C GLY A 96 19.86 0.42 -0.35
N GLU A 97 19.26 -0.68 0.07
CA GLU A 97 18.41 -1.54 -0.74
C GLU A 97 16.95 -1.19 -0.47
N THR A 98 16.16 -1.11 -1.54
CA THR A 98 14.72 -0.91 -1.48
C THR A 98 14.04 -1.98 -2.32
N THR A 99 12.78 -2.24 -2.04
CA THR A 99 12.00 -3.24 -2.74
C THR A 99 10.90 -2.54 -3.50
N LEU A 100 10.89 -2.70 -4.83
CA LEU A 100 9.84 -2.22 -5.71
C LEU A 100 8.77 -3.30 -5.85
N ARG A 101 7.52 -2.99 -5.56
CA ARG A 101 6.40 -3.89 -5.79
C ARG A 101 5.42 -3.31 -6.79
N PHE A 102 4.97 -4.10 -7.75
CA PHE A 102 4.16 -3.58 -8.84
C PHE A 102 3.10 -4.55 -9.38
N VAL A 103 2.10 -3.98 -10.05
CA VAL A 103 0.99 -4.69 -10.72
C VAL A 103 1.18 -4.59 -12.23
N LEU A 104 1.25 -5.74 -12.91
CA LEU A 104 1.19 -5.79 -14.37
C LEU A 104 -0.24 -5.99 -14.84
N THR A 105 -0.64 -5.24 -15.87
CA THR A 105 -1.94 -5.41 -16.50
C THR A 105 -1.82 -5.65 -17.99
N ASP A 106 -2.87 -6.19 -18.61
CA ASP A 106 -3.02 -6.23 -20.07
C ASP A 106 -3.52 -4.88 -20.61
N MET A 107 -3.65 -4.78 -21.94
CA MET A 107 -4.18 -3.58 -22.60
C MET A 107 -5.63 -3.22 -22.21
N ASN A 108 -6.34 -4.10 -21.51
CA ASN A 108 -7.70 -3.90 -21.00
C ASN A 108 -7.72 -3.73 -19.47
N ALA A 109 -6.57 -3.41 -18.86
CA ALA A 109 -6.44 -3.21 -17.42
C ALA A 109 -6.76 -4.48 -16.59
N GLN A 110 -6.64 -5.68 -17.17
CA GLN A 110 -6.78 -6.94 -16.42
C GLN A 110 -5.43 -7.33 -15.81
N PRO A 111 -5.35 -7.67 -14.52
CA PRO A 111 -4.09 -8.09 -13.92
C PRO A 111 -3.55 -9.37 -14.55
N ILE A 112 -2.25 -9.40 -14.82
CA ILE A 112 -1.52 -10.54 -15.39
C ILE A 112 -0.78 -11.27 -14.26
N ALA A 113 -1.12 -12.54 -14.04
CA ALA A 113 -0.43 -13.41 -13.10
C ALA A 113 0.84 -14.03 -13.71
N GLU A 114 1.74 -14.55 -12.88
CA GLU A 114 2.80 -15.44 -13.34
C GLU A 114 2.19 -16.67 -14.05
N GLY A 115 2.77 -17.06 -15.18
CA GLY A 115 2.31 -18.15 -16.02
C GLY A 115 1.16 -17.81 -16.98
N ASP A 116 0.52 -16.65 -16.84
CA ASP A 116 -0.47 -16.17 -17.82
C ASP A 116 0.19 -15.99 -19.19
N TRP A 117 -0.53 -16.33 -20.26
CA TRP A 117 0.01 -16.25 -21.62
C TRP A 117 0.00 -14.81 -22.13
N VAL A 118 1.19 -14.28 -22.44
CA VAL A 118 1.41 -12.93 -22.96
C VAL A 118 2.30 -13.04 -24.20
N GLY A 119 1.84 -12.50 -25.33
CA GLY A 119 2.61 -12.55 -26.58
C GLY A 119 2.92 -13.97 -27.09
N GLY A 120 2.15 -14.97 -26.65
CA GLY A 120 2.31 -16.37 -27.04
C GLY A 120 3.30 -17.19 -26.20
N GLU A 121 3.81 -16.66 -25.08
CA GLU A 121 4.55 -17.44 -24.07
C GLU A 121 3.99 -17.17 -22.66
N PRO A 122 4.10 -18.14 -21.72
CA PRO A 122 3.73 -17.90 -20.32
C PRO A 122 4.68 -16.87 -19.69
N LEU A 123 4.11 -15.86 -19.03
CA LEU A 123 4.86 -14.79 -18.37
C LEU A 123 5.68 -15.34 -17.20
N ASP A 124 6.98 -15.10 -17.23
CA ASP A 124 7.94 -15.47 -16.18
C ASP A 124 9.01 -14.37 -16.12
N LEU A 125 8.77 -13.35 -15.30
CA LEU A 125 9.68 -12.21 -15.22
C LEU A 125 10.95 -12.60 -14.48
N GLN A 126 12.07 -12.33 -15.12
CA GLN A 126 13.41 -12.48 -14.58
C GLN A 126 14.06 -11.08 -14.43
N PRO A 127 15.16 -10.95 -13.68
CA PRO A 127 15.84 -9.67 -13.52
C PRO A 127 16.15 -8.95 -14.84
N GLU A 128 16.54 -9.68 -15.89
CA GLU A 128 16.78 -9.13 -17.23
C GLU A 128 15.54 -8.55 -17.93
N ASN A 129 14.33 -8.88 -17.47
CA ASN A 129 13.08 -8.32 -17.97
C ASN A 129 12.77 -6.94 -17.38
N LEU A 130 13.50 -6.52 -16.35
CA LEU A 130 13.26 -5.24 -15.69
C LEU A 130 14.47 -4.32 -15.89
N THR A 131 14.21 -3.06 -16.20
CA THR A 131 15.24 -2.02 -16.21
C THR A 131 14.76 -0.83 -15.41
N LEU A 132 15.62 -0.29 -14.57
CA LEU A 132 15.40 0.96 -13.85
C LEU A 132 16.37 2.01 -14.36
N ASP A 133 15.84 3.13 -14.82
CA ASP A 133 16.62 4.22 -15.37
C ASP A 133 16.19 5.55 -14.74
N ARG A 134 17.02 6.59 -14.94
CA ARG A 134 16.64 7.99 -14.65
C ARG A 134 16.24 8.25 -13.19
N GLY A 135 16.91 7.57 -12.26
CA GLY A 135 16.66 7.68 -10.83
C GLY A 135 16.93 9.08 -10.27
N ALA A 136 16.07 9.52 -9.35
CA ALA A 136 16.20 10.77 -8.63
C ALA A 136 15.67 10.63 -7.20
N LEU A 137 16.37 11.25 -6.25
CA LEU A 137 15.87 11.47 -4.90
C LEU A 137 15.40 12.90 -4.76
N PHE A 138 14.34 13.09 -4.00
CA PHE A 138 13.79 14.41 -3.68
C PHE A 138 13.72 14.58 -2.17
N ALA A 139 13.82 15.84 -1.75
CA ALA A 139 13.58 16.20 -0.37
C ALA A 139 12.16 15.77 0.06
N SER A 140 12.01 15.42 1.33
CA SER A 140 10.73 15.02 1.92
C SER A 140 9.70 16.15 1.88
N ALA A 141 10.15 17.39 2.10
CA ALA A 141 9.40 18.60 1.80
C ALA A 141 9.32 18.78 0.27
N ASP A 142 8.10 18.85 -0.26
CA ASP A 142 7.85 18.97 -1.70
C ASP A 142 8.06 20.42 -2.16
N LEU A 143 9.30 20.88 -2.09
CA LEU A 143 9.63 22.27 -2.34
C LEU A 143 9.68 22.53 -3.85
N ALA A 144 8.70 23.28 -4.33
CA ALA A 144 8.86 24.03 -5.56
C ALA A 144 10.05 24.97 -5.42
N CYS A 145 10.92 25.01 -6.42
CA CYS A 145 12.13 25.82 -6.39
C CYS A 145 12.23 26.68 -7.64
N GLU A 146 12.80 27.87 -7.51
CA GLU A 146 13.13 28.74 -8.64
C GLU A 146 14.63 28.72 -8.94
N SER A 147 15.45 28.34 -7.96
CA SER A 147 16.91 28.27 -8.07
C SER A 147 17.49 27.24 -7.11
N ASP A 148 18.75 26.85 -7.32
CA ASP A 148 19.46 25.92 -6.43
C ASP A 148 19.59 26.46 -5.00
N ALA A 149 19.44 27.78 -4.79
CA ALA A 149 19.49 28.40 -3.47
C ALA A 149 18.23 28.12 -2.63
N ASP A 150 17.14 27.66 -3.24
CA ASP A 150 15.91 27.27 -2.55
C ASP A 150 16.00 25.82 -2.04
N CYS A 151 17.05 25.10 -2.41
CA CYS A 151 17.24 23.70 -2.10
C CYS A 151 18.22 23.51 -0.93
N ALA A 152 17.97 22.47 -0.13
CA ALA A 152 18.90 22.02 0.88
C ALA A 152 20.24 21.57 0.24
N ASP A 153 21.31 21.58 1.04
CA ASP A 153 22.64 21.16 0.58
C ASP A 153 22.58 19.76 -0.09
N GLY A 154 23.20 19.64 -1.26
CA GLY A 154 23.20 18.40 -2.05
C GLY A 154 22.03 18.25 -3.03
N PHE A 155 20.99 19.07 -2.94
CA PHE A 155 19.90 19.11 -3.92
C PHE A 155 20.11 20.23 -4.93
N SER A 156 19.63 20.01 -6.16
CA SER A 156 19.63 21.00 -7.24
C SER A 156 18.20 21.28 -7.69
N CYS A 157 17.94 22.52 -8.10
CA CYS A 157 16.63 22.94 -8.54
C CYS A 157 16.46 22.74 -10.03
N GLY A 158 15.63 21.77 -10.43
CA GLY A 158 15.35 21.55 -11.84
C GLY A 158 14.20 20.60 -12.09
N PHE A 159 14.14 20.13 -13.33
CA PHE A 159 13.25 19.06 -13.75
C PHE A 159 14.00 17.76 -13.55
N ALA A 160 13.43 16.84 -12.78
CA ALA A 160 14.09 15.57 -12.61
C ALA A 160 14.05 14.76 -13.93
N PRO A 161 14.96 13.80 -14.12
CA PRO A 161 15.14 13.11 -15.41
C PRO A 161 13.91 12.30 -15.89
N ALA A 162 13.01 11.93 -14.98
CA ALA A 162 11.77 11.19 -15.29
C ALA A 162 10.60 12.08 -15.81
N TYR A 163 10.78 13.40 -15.90
CA TYR A 163 9.70 14.39 -16.13
C TYR A 163 9.59 14.94 -17.56
N ASP A 164 10.24 14.32 -18.54
CA ASP A 164 10.22 14.74 -19.96
C ASP A 164 8.85 14.54 -20.67
N LEU A 165 7.74 14.58 -19.93
CA LEU A 165 6.38 14.42 -20.44
C LEU A 165 5.64 15.77 -20.34
N GLU A 166 5.07 16.21 -21.46
CA GLU A 166 4.81 17.62 -21.85
C GLU A 166 4.03 18.52 -20.86
N GLU A 167 3.30 17.98 -19.89
CA GLU A 167 2.55 18.76 -18.88
C GLU A 167 3.36 19.03 -17.59
N ASP A 168 4.36 18.19 -17.27
CA ASP A 168 5.07 18.21 -15.98
C ASP A 168 6.40 18.98 -16.02
N ALA A 169 6.90 19.27 -17.23
CA ALA A 169 8.09 20.09 -17.49
C ALA A 169 7.96 21.56 -17.05
N ALA A 170 6.90 21.93 -16.34
CA ALA A 170 6.68 23.25 -15.75
C ALA A 170 7.03 23.32 -14.26
N LEU A 171 7.07 22.20 -13.52
CA LEU A 171 7.32 22.18 -12.08
C LEU A 171 8.78 21.87 -11.76
N ARG A 172 9.52 22.89 -11.34
CA ARG A 172 10.89 22.73 -10.82
C ARG A 172 10.84 22.30 -9.36
N ARG A 173 11.69 21.33 -8.99
CA ARG A 173 11.78 20.75 -7.65
C ARG A 173 13.23 20.57 -7.24
N CYS A 174 13.44 20.52 -5.93
CA CYS A 174 14.73 20.14 -5.36
C CYS A 174 14.94 18.64 -5.47
N TYR A 175 15.86 18.22 -6.33
CA TYR A 175 16.18 16.81 -6.55
C TYR A 175 17.70 16.58 -6.59
N ARG A 176 18.10 15.32 -6.45
CA ARG A 176 19.47 14.85 -6.66
C ARG A 176 19.42 13.58 -7.49
N ASP A 177 20.31 13.46 -8.47
CA ASP A 177 20.39 12.26 -9.32
C ASP A 177 20.78 11.04 -8.47
N ALA A 178 20.12 9.92 -8.73
CA ALA A 178 20.38 8.63 -8.09
C ALA A 178 20.49 7.53 -9.14
N THR A 179 21.40 6.57 -8.93
CA THR A 179 21.44 5.37 -9.77
C THR A 179 20.53 4.31 -9.15
N LEU A 180 19.63 3.78 -9.98
CA LEU A 180 18.76 2.66 -9.64
C LEU A 180 19.19 1.46 -10.45
N ALA A 181 19.32 0.31 -9.81
CA ALA A 181 19.58 -0.95 -10.49
C ALA A 181 18.69 -2.03 -9.89
N VAL A 182 18.11 -2.88 -10.75
CA VAL A 182 17.46 -4.11 -10.30
C VAL A 182 18.56 -5.07 -9.86
N GLY A 183 18.32 -5.78 -8.76
CA GLY A 183 19.22 -6.84 -8.30
C GLY A 183 19.51 -7.84 -9.43
N THR A 184 20.70 -8.45 -9.42
CA THR A 184 21.10 -9.38 -10.50
C THR A 184 20.98 -10.85 -10.11
N GLN A 185 20.50 -11.15 -8.90
CA GLN A 185 20.33 -12.53 -8.45
C GLN A 185 19.02 -13.09 -9.00
N PRO A 186 18.90 -14.39 -9.30
CA PRO A 186 17.67 -14.96 -9.86
C PRO A 186 16.42 -14.75 -8.99
N ASP A 187 16.59 -14.57 -7.68
CA ASP A 187 15.54 -14.32 -6.70
C ASP A 187 15.28 -12.84 -6.44
N SER A 188 15.95 -11.92 -7.15
CA SER A 188 15.72 -10.48 -7.00
C SER A 188 14.47 -10.00 -7.72
N VAL A 189 13.77 -10.85 -8.46
CA VAL A 189 12.42 -10.61 -8.99
C VAL A 189 11.54 -11.79 -8.58
N GLU A 190 10.45 -11.50 -7.88
CA GLU A 190 9.58 -12.51 -7.29
C GLU A 190 8.11 -12.21 -7.58
N PHE A 191 7.33 -13.25 -7.84
CA PHE A 191 5.87 -13.17 -7.87
C PHE A 191 5.29 -13.47 -6.48
N LEU A 192 4.56 -12.51 -5.92
CA LEU A 192 4.05 -12.52 -4.55
C LEU A 192 2.55 -12.77 -4.43
N ALA A 193 1.79 -12.71 -5.52
CA ALA A 193 0.38 -13.08 -5.46
C ALA A 193 0.25 -14.60 -5.30
N GLN A 194 -0.79 -15.06 -4.61
CA GLN A 194 -1.02 -16.48 -4.35
C GLN A 194 -2.34 -16.90 -4.99
N PRO A 195 -2.37 -17.04 -6.33
CA PRO A 195 -3.59 -17.30 -7.09
C PRO A 195 -3.98 -18.78 -7.01
N ALA A 196 -3.88 -19.43 -5.85
CA ALA A 196 -4.31 -20.81 -5.67
C ALA A 196 -5.32 -20.96 -4.53
N GLY A 197 -5.26 -20.06 -3.54
CA GLY A 197 -6.20 -19.99 -2.43
C GLY A 197 -7.41 -19.09 -2.69
N ALA A 198 -8.29 -18.97 -1.71
CA ALA A 198 -9.33 -17.95 -1.72
C ALA A 198 -8.72 -16.55 -1.61
N GLN A 199 -9.33 -15.57 -2.26
CA GLN A 199 -8.94 -14.16 -2.18
C GLN A 199 -9.82 -13.45 -1.13
N VAL A 200 -9.21 -12.79 -0.16
CA VAL A 200 -9.90 -12.02 0.89
C VAL A 200 -9.35 -10.60 0.84
N PHE A 201 -10.18 -9.66 0.37
CA PHE A 201 -9.83 -8.25 0.23
C PHE A 201 -10.69 -7.41 1.17
N GLY A 202 -10.09 -6.66 2.09
CA GLY A 202 -10.82 -5.74 2.94
C GLY A 202 -10.29 -4.32 2.86
N MET A 203 -11.18 -3.37 3.10
CA MET A 203 -10.85 -1.95 3.26
C MET A 203 -11.27 -1.48 4.64
N LEU A 204 -10.35 -0.87 5.38
CA LEU A 204 -10.63 -0.16 6.63
C LEU A 204 -10.39 1.33 6.38
N VAL A 205 -11.48 2.07 6.33
CA VAL A 205 -11.50 3.47 5.91
C VAL A 205 -11.73 4.34 7.12
N GLU A 206 -10.89 5.34 7.32
CA GLU A 206 -11.11 6.34 8.35
C GLU A 206 -12.43 7.09 8.09
N ASP A 207 -13.20 7.35 9.14
CA ASP A 207 -14.43 8.15 9.13
C ASP A 207 -14.37 9.22 10.24
N ALA A 208 -13.24 9.94 10.27
CA ALA A 208 -12.95 10.95 11.28
C ALA A 208 -13.40 12.36 10.84
N HIS A 209 -13.49 13.25 11.82
CA HIS A 209 -13.90 14.64 11.64
C HIS A 209 -13.03 15.44 10.63
N SER A 210 -11.77 15.05 10.44
CA SER A 210 -10.81 15.68 9.53
C SER A 210 -11.24 15.59 8.06
N LEU A 211 -11.92 14.51 7.66
CA LEU A 211 -12.42 14.28 6.30
C LEU A 211 -13.35 15.39 5.83
N ASP A 212 -14.43 15.61 6.59
CA ASP A 212 -15.48 16.59 6.30
C ASP A 212 -15.13 18.01 6.79
N GLY A 213 -13.95 18.18 7.39
CA GLY A 213 -13.52 19.43 8.00
C GLY A 213 -14.37 19.83 9.20
N VAL A 214 -14.88 18.84 9.94
CA VAL A 214 -15.69 19.04 11.13
C VAL A 214 -14.79 19.52 12.28
N ARG A 215 -15.01 20.74 12.76
CA ARG A 215 -14.29 21.32 13.90
C ARG A 215 -14.69 20.59 15.19
N LEU A 216 -13.68 20.09 15.92
CA LEU A 216 -13.87 19.29 17.14
C LEU A 216 -14.66 20.02 18.24
N ALA A 217 -15.40 19.25 19.02
CA ALA A 217 -16.14 19.74 20.18
C ALA A 217 -15.20 20.44 21.18
N GLY A 218 -15.56 21.65 21.61
CA GLY A 218 -14.70 22.51 22.45
C GLY A 218 -14.12 23.72 21.70
N THR A 219 -14.25 23.78 20.37
CA THR A 219 -13.85 24.94 19.54
C THR A 219 -15.05 25.83 19.14
N THR A 220 -16.24 25.57 19.67
CA THR A 220 -17.52 26.04 19.12
C THR A 220 -17.97 27.44 19.56
N ASP A 221 -17.43 27.96 20.67
CA ASP A 221 -17.99 29.17 21.31
C ASP A 221 -17.09 30.40 21.15
N ALA A 222 -15.82 30.17 20.83
CA ALA A 222 -14.78 31.19 20.81
C ALA A 222 -13.49 30.66 20.12
N TYR A 223 -12.96 31.40 19.14
CA TYR A 223 -11.75 31.07 18.38
C TYR A 223 -10.64 32.15 18.45
N ASP A 224 -9.45 31.83 19.00
CA ASP A 224 -8.23 32.66 18.96
C ASP A 224 -7.46 32.35 17.66
N ALA A 225 -7.73 33.15 16.62
CA ALA A 225 -7.29 32.90 15.26
C ALA A 225 -5.79 33.13 15.10
N ASP A 226 -5.25 34.14 15.79
CA ASP A 226 -3.88 34.62 15.65
C ASP A 226 -2.94 34.19 16.79
N GLY A 227 -3.45 33.47 17.78
CA GLY A 227 -2.68 32.92 18.89
C GLY A 227 -2.20 33.98 19.88
N ASP A 228 -2.84 35.15 19.92
CA ASP A 228 -2.47 36.25 20.82
C ASP A 228 -2.91 36.05 22.28
N GLY A 229 -3.66 34.96 22.54
CA GLY A 229 -4.19 34.61 23.84
C GLY A 229 -5.55 35.23 24.14
N THR A 230 -6.17 35.91 23.17
CA THR A 230 -7.52 36.45 23.22
C THR A 230 -8.34 35.96 22.03
N THR A 231 -9.64 35.82 22.25
CA THR A 231 -10.49 35.15 21.27
C THR A 231 -11.17 36.11 20.29
N ASP A 232 -11.08 35.81 19.00
CA ASP A 232 -11.41 36.66 17.85
C ASP A 232 -12.82 36.46 17.24
N ALA A 233 -13.43 35.27 17.33
CA ALA A 233 -14.69 34.97 16.64
C ALA A 233 -15.70 34.11 17.42
N GLY A 234 -17.00 34.36 17.18
CA GLY A 234 -18.16 33.60 17.72
C GLY A 234 -18.53 32.37 16.86
N PRO A 235 -19.69 31.72 17.08
CA PRO A 235 -19.97 30.36 16.60
C PRO A 235 -19.77 30.23 15.09
N VAL A 236 -18.83 29.37 14.70
CA VAL A 236 -18.44 29.11 13.31
C VAL A 236 -19.22 27.90 12.81
N ASP A 237 -19.41 27.81 11.49
CA ASP A 237 -19.83 26.56 10.86
C ASP A 237 -18.92 25.43 11.36
N LEU A 238 -19.53 24.32 11.77
CA LEU A 238 -18.77 23.17 12.22
C LEU A 238 -18.01 22.55 11.06
N ARG A 239 -18.49 22.69 9.82
CA ARG A 239 -17.79 22.22 8.63
C ARG A 239 -17.08 23.38 7.96
N ASP A 240 -15.79 23.21 7.77
CA ASP A 240 -14.98 24.16 7.02
C ASP A 240 -14.20 23.39 5.95
N SER A 241 -14.62 23.55 4.70
CA SER A 241 -13.95 22.90 3.56
C SER A 241 -12.48 23.31 3.43
N ALA A 242 -12.05 24.41 4.07
CA ALA A 242 -10.65 24.80 4.11
C ALA A 242 -9.80 23.87 5.01
N VAL A 243 -10.42 23.21 5.99
CA VAL A 243 -9.74 22.25 6.90
C VAL A 243 -10.11 20.79 6.65
N ALA A 244 -11.14 20.53 5.83
CA ALA A 244 -11.50 19.21 5.33
C ALA A 244 -10.35 18.60 4.53
N THR A 245 -9.96 17.35 4.82
CA THR A 245 -8.94 16.62 4.05
C THR A 245 -9.49 16.01 2.76
N ASP A 246 -10.81 15.78 2.67
CA ASP A 246 -11.52 15.34 1.47
C ASP A 246 -12.79 16.18 1.21
N PRO A 247 -12.66 17.49 0.90
CA PRO A 247 -13.80 18.39 0.66
C PRO A 247 -14.66 18.04 -0.56
N ASN A 248 -14.21 17.11 -1.42
CA ASN A 248 -14.89 16.74 -2.67
C ASN A 248 -15.33 15.28 -2.70
N ASP A 249 -15.37 14.59 -1.55
CA ASP A 249 -15.82 13.20 -1.41
C ASP A 249 -15.06 12.21 -2.32
N ARG A 250 -13.77 12.47 -2.61
CA ARG A 250 -12.94 11.62 -3.48
C ARG A 250 -12.63 10.27 -2.88
N LEU A 251 -12.65 10.16 -1.56
CA LEU A 251 -12.51 8.89 -0.86
C LEU A 251 -13.68 7.97 -1.19
N PHE A 252 -14.90 8.50 -1.25
CA PHE A 252 -16.07 7.73 -1.65
C PHE A 252 -15.95 7.22 -3.09
N ASP A 253 -15.62 8.11 -4.05
CA ASP A 253 -15.33 7.73 -5.44
C ASP A 253 -14.27 6.60 -5.51
N ALA A 254 -13.23 6.69 -4.67
CA ALA A 254 -12.17 5.69 -4.60
C ALA A 254 -12.66 4.34 -4.06
N VAL A 255 -13.52 4.32 -3.03
CA VAL A 255 -14.11 3.11 -2.47
C VAL A 255 -15.02 2.43 -3.51
N GLU A 256 -15.86 3.19 -4.21
CA GLU A 256 -16.73 2.68 -5.28
C GLU A 256 -15.92 2.02 -6.40
N ASP A 257 -14.91 2.71 -6.92
CA ASP A 257 -14.06 2.18 -8.01
C ASP A 257 -13.19 1.00 -7.54
N THR A 258 -12.79 0.96 -6.27
CA THR A 258 -12.11 -0.19 -5.68
C THR A 258 -13.01 -1.42 -5.66
N MET A 259 -14.28 -1.26 -5.28
CA MET A 259 -15.24 -2.36 -5.38
C MET A 259 -15.40 -2.82 -6.84
N GLY A 260 -15.53 -1.91 -7.80
CA GLY A 260 -15.62 -2.25 -9.23
C GLY A 260 -14.40 -3.03 -9.73
N SER A 261 -13.20 -2.61 -9.32
CA SER A 261 -11.94 -3.29 -9.60
C SER A 261 -11.88 -4.68 -8.96
N TRP A 262 -12.27 -4.80 -7.68
CA TRP A 262 -12.38 -6.10 -7.01
C TRP A 262 -13.35 -7.03 -7.73
N GLN A 263 -14.54 -6.56 -8.15
CA GLN A 263 -15.48 -7.39 -8.91
C GLN A 263 -14.90 -7.88 -10.26
N ALA A 264 -14.00 -7.11 -10.89
CA ALA A 264 -13.27 -7.56 -12.07
C ALA A 264 -12.27 -8.68 -11.73
N VAL A 265 -11.45 -8.49 -10.69
CA VAL A 265 -10.48 -9.48 -10.21
C VAL A 265 -11.17 -10.76 -9.74
N ALA A 266 -12.26 -10.63 -8.99
CA ALA A 266 -13.04 -11.74 -8.48
C ALA A 266 -13.66 -12.59 -9.61
N ARG A 267 -14.05 -11.97 -10.73
CA ARG A 267 -14.51 -12.72 -11.92
C ARG A 267 -13.40 -13.57 -12.52
N LEU A 268 -12.18 -13.05 -12.59
CA LEU A 268 -11.02 -13.82 -13.04
C LEU A 268 -10.71 -14.96 -12.06
N ALA A 269 -10.74 -14.70 -10.75
CA ALA A 269 -10.55 -15.71 -9.72
C ALA A 269 -11.58 -16.85 -9.83
N MET A 270 -12.87 -16.54 -10.08
CA MET A 270 -13.90 -17.55 -10.31
C MET A 270 -13.62 -18.42 -11.54
N MET A 271 -13.07 -17.85 -12.61
CA MET A 271 -12.69 -18.60 -13.81
C MET A 271 -11.58 -19.60 -13.51
N ASP A 272 -10.70 -19.27 -12.56
CA ASP A 272 -9.62 -20.14 -12.07
C ASP A 272 -10.10 -21.07 -10.94
N GLY A 273 -11.40 -21.10 -10.64
CA GLY A 273 -12.00 -21.95 -9.61
C GLY A 273 -11.81 -21.47 -8.17
N GLN A 274 -11.41 -20.21 -7.97
CA GLN A 274 -11.20 -19.60 -6.66
C GLN A 274 -12.43 -18.86 -6.15
N GLN A 275 -12.53 -18.78 -4.82
CA GLN A 275 -13.47 -17.90 -4.15
C GLN A 275 -12.82 -16.53 -3.92
N SER A 276 -13.61 -15.46 -4.00
CA SER A 276 -13.16 -14.11 -3.69
C SER A 276 -14.18 -13.41 -2.78
N TYR A 277 -13.70 -12.71 -1.77
CA TYR A 277 -14.47 -12.04 -0.73
C TYR A 277 -14.02 -10.60 -0.57
N PHE A 278 -14.99 -9.71 -0.37
CA PHE A 278 -14.79 -8.29 -0.11
C PHE A 278 -15.35 -7.91 1.25
N GLY A 279 -14.67 -7.02 1.97
CA GLY A 279 -15.22 -6.42 3.17
C GLY A 279 -14.89 -4.93 3.23
N LEU A 280 -15.81 -4.14 3.79
CA LEU A 280 -15.66 -2.69 3.93
C LEU A 280 -16.03 -2.31 5.36
N TRP A 281 -15.11 -1.63 6.03
CA TRP A 281 -15.29 -1.12 7.39
C TRP A 281 -14.94 0.35 7.45
N SER A 282 -15.69 1.11 8.25
CA SER A 282 -15.31 2.44 8.70
C SER A 282 -14.85 2.42 10.15
N PHE A 283 -14.06 3.39 10.57
CA PHE A 283 -13.73 3.57 11.98
C PHE A 283 -13.61 5.04 12.37
N ASN A 284 -13.97 5.30 13.62
CA ASN A 284 -13.78 6.58 14.29
C ASN A 284 -13.70 6.34 15.81
N ALA A 285 -13.37 7.36 16.60
CA ALA A 285 -13.15 7.21 18.04
C ALA A 285 -14.43 7.11 18.88
N ALA A 286 -15.64 7.19 18.29
CA ALA A 286 -16.86 6.94 19.04
C ALA A 286 -16.99 5.45 19.40
N ASP A 287 -16.46 4.58 18.55
CA ASP A 287 -16.55 3.14 18.68
C ASP A 287 -15.14 2.51 18.75
N THR A 288 -14.93 1.60 19.70
CA THR A 288 -13.64 0.89 19.83
C THR A 288 -13.47 -0.21 18.78
N ALA A 289 -14.53 -0.54 18.04
CA ALA A 289 -14.51 -1.56 16.99
C ALA A 289 -14.94 -0.93 15.66
N PRO A 290 -14.27 -1.25 14.55
CA PRO A 290 -14.69 -0.81 13.23
C PRO A 290 -16.11 -1.26 12.92
N ARG A 291 -16.84 -0.42 12.20
CA ARG A 291 -18.19 -0.71 11.75
C ARG A 291 -18.15 -1.37 10.38
N ALA A 292 -18.72 -2.56 10.26
CA ALA A 292 -18.90 -3.21 8.97
C ALA A 292 -20.05 -2.56 8.18
N HIS A 293 -19.85 -2.40 6.87
CA HIS A 293 -20.85 -1.83 5.94
C HIS A 293 -21.68 -2.88 5.20
N SER A 294 -21.36 -4.16 5.34
CA SER A 294 -22.11 -5.26 4.73
C SER A 294 -22.67 -6.22 5.78
N GLN A 295 -23.72 -6.96 5.42
CA GLN A 295 -24.28 -8.05 6.22
C GLN A 295 -24.51 -9.25 5.30
N PRO A 296 -23.68 -10.31 5.35
CA PRO A 296 -22.54 -10.52 6.25
C PRO A 296 -21.37 -9.54 6.01
N ASP A 297 -20.50 -9.39 7.01
CA ASP A 297 -19.33 -8.48 6.98
C ASP A 297 -18.34 -8.82 5.85
N TRP A 298 -18.36 -10.07 5.38
CA TRP A 298 -17.64 -10.53 4.19
C TRP A 298 -18.62 -10.86 3.05
N VAL A 299 -18.54 -10.09 1.98
CA VAL A 299 -19.32 -10.23 0.75
C VAL A 299 -18.62 -11.19 -0.20
N ALA A 300 -19.21 -12.36 -0.43
CA ALA A 300 -18.74 -13.28 -1.47
C ALA A 300 -19.00 -12.69 -2.87
N ALA A 301 -18.07 -12.88 -3.79
CA ALA A 301 -18.23 -12.42 -5.15
C ALA A 301 -19.48 -13.03 -5.83
N GLY A 302 -20.24 -12.19 -6.55
CA GLY A 302 -21.51 -12.56 -7.18
C GLY A 302 -22.75 -12.50 -6.28
N SER A 303 -22.62 -12.07 -5.02
CA SER A 303 -23.73 -12.07 -4.05
C SER A 303 -24.65 -10.85 -4.09
N GLY A 304 -24.37 -9.82 -4.89
CA GLY A 304 -25.17 -8.60 -4.99
C GLY A 304 -25.05 -7.64 -3.80
N PHE A 305 -24.52 -8.10 -2.65
CA PHE A 305 -24.35 -7.29 -1.44
C PHE A 305 -23.14 -6.35 -1.49
N ALA A 306 -22.34 -6.37 -2.55
CA ALA A 306 -21.18 -5.49 -2.67
C ALA A 306 -21.63 -4.03 -2.84
N ASP A 307 -22.59 -3.80 -3.73
CA ASP A 307 -23.17 -2.49 -3.98
C ASP A 307 -23.86 -1.97 -2.70
N ASP A 308 -24.56 -2.84 -1.96
CA ASP A 308 -25.17 -2.50 -0.66
C ASP A 308 -24.14 -2.00 0.38
N ALA A 309 -22.89 -2.51 0.32
CA ALA A 309 -21.82 -2.10 1.24
C ALA A 309 -21.34 -0.68 0.94
N VAL A 310 -21.15 -0.35 -0.34
CA VAL A 310 -20.77 1.00 -0.77
C VAL A 310 -21.89 1.99 -0.47
N ASP A 311 -23.14 1.63 -0.78
CA ASP A 311 -24.33 2.44 -0.44
C ASP A 311 -24.43 2.69 1.07
N SER A 312 -24.11 1.67 1.90
CA SER A 312 -24.11 1.82 3.36
C SER A 312 -22.97 2.69 3.86
N TYR A 313 -21.85 2.75 3.16
CA TYR A 313 -20.73 3.65 3.46
C TYR A 313 -21.05 5.08 3.06
N GLU A 314 -21.62 5.32 1.87
CA GLU A 314 -22.06 6.66 1.42
C GLU A 314 -23.03 7.32 2.40
N GLN A 315 -23.93 6.52 2.98
CA GLN A 315 -24.95 7.01 3.91
C GLN A 315 -24.41 7.31 5.31
N GLU A 316 -23.19 6.86 5.63
CA GLU A 316 -22.51 7.24 6.85
C GLU A 316 -22.03 8.69 6.75
N GLN A 317 -22.23 9.44 7.81
CA GLN A 317 -21.71 10.80 7.91
C GLN A 317 -20.57 10.78 8.91
N ALA A 318 -19.43 11.33 8.51
CA ALA A 318 -18.29 11.50 9.41
C ALA A 318 -18.74 12.17 10.72
N GLY A 319 -18.54 11.43 11.81
CA GLY A 319 -18.80 11.93 13.14
C GLY A 319 -17.78 12.98 13.55
N PRO A 320 -18.06 13.81 14.58
CA PRO A 320 -17.07 14.73 15.16
C PRO A 320 -16.02 13.97 16.01
N SER A 321 -15.66 12.76 15.59
CA SER A 321 -14.83 11.80 16.30
C SER A 321 -13.41 11.78 15.75
N ARG A 322 -12.47 11.40 16.59
CA ARG A 322 -11.04 11.26 16.26
C ARG A 322 -10.76 9.96 15.50
N ALA A 323 -9.60 9.85 14.86
CA ALA A 323 -9.12 8.58 14.35
C ALA A 323 -8.55 7.71 15.48
N ASN A 324 -8.78 6.39 15.43
CA ASN A 324 -8.11 5.43 16.32
C ASN A 324 -7.58 4.28 15.47
N VAL A 325 -6.56 4.59 14.68
CA VAL A 325 -6.12 3.78 13.54
C VAL A 325 -5.61 2.42 14.02
N TYR A 326 -4.80 2.42 15.08
CA TYR A 326 -4.14 1.20 15.54
C TYR A 326 -5.12 0.24 16.22
N GLU A 327 -6.01 0.72 17.09
CA GLU A 327 -7.02 -0.13 17.71
C GLU A 327 -8.04 -0.65 16.71
N ALA A 328 -8.47 0.20 15.77
CA ALA A 328 -9.37 -0.21 14.69
C ALA A 328 -8.75 -1.34 13.85
N ALA A 329 -7.49 -1.19 13.45
CA ALA A 329 -6.77 -2.20 12.68
C ALA A 329 -6.60 -3.50 13.48
N VAL A 330 -6.15 -3.44 14.74
CA VAL A 330 -6.00 -4.64 15.59
C VAL A 330 -7.36 -5.33 15.79
N SER A 331 -8.41 -4.57 16.11
CA SER A 331 -9.76 -5.12 16.31
C SER A 331 -10.24 -5.86 15.06
N LEU A 332 -10.07 -5.29 13.87
CA LEU A 332 -10.44 -5.95 12.61
C LEU A 332 -9.62 -7.24 12.37
N LEU A 333 -8.31 -7.17 12.59
CA LEU A 333 -7.39 -8.30 12.34
C LEU A 333 -7.65 -9.46 13.31
N GLU A 334 -7.91 -9.17 14.58
CA GLU A 334 -8.14 -10.17 15.63
C GLU A 334 -9.57 -10.74 15.63
N ASN A 335 -10.54 -10.07 15.01
CA ASN A 335 -11.92 -10.54 14.97
C ASN A 335 -12.31 -11.09 13.60
N ASP A 336 -12.10 -10.35 12.51
CA ASP A 336 -12.72 -10.64 11.21
C ASP A 336 -11.79 -11.36 10.23
N TYR A 337 -10.46 -11.24 10.39
CA TYR A 337 -9.46 -11.90 9.54
C TYR A 337 -8.96 -13.25 10.07
N THR A 338 -9.45 -13.67 11.23
CA THR A 338 -9.07 -14.96 11.81
C THR A 338 -9.59 -16.11 10.95
N ASP A 339 -8.87 -17.24 10.96
CA ASP A 339 -9.33 -18.44 10.23
C ASP A 339 -10.72 -18.90 10.68
N THR A 340 -11.08 -18.64 11.94
CA THR A 340 -12.40 -18.96 12.47
C THR A 340 -13.48 -18.06 11.87
N ALA A 341 -13.27 -16.74 11.83
CA ALA A 341 -14.23 -15.81 11.25
C ALA A 341 -14.39 -16.02 9.74
N LEU A 342 -13.27 -16.18 9.02
CA LEU A 342 -13.29 -16.45 7.58
C LEU A 342 -13.96 -17.80 7.25
N SER A 343 -13.74 -18.84 8.05
CA SER A 343 -14.48 -20.11 7.90
C SER A 343 -15.99 -19.92 8.08
N GLN A 344 -16.41 -19.08 9.03
CA GLN A 344 -17.83 -18.78 9.27
C GLN A 344 -18.44 -17.96 8.13
N ALA A 345 -17.64 -17.09 7.50
CA ALA A 345 -18.01 -16.37 6.28
C ALA A 345 -18.07 -17.26 5.03
N GLY A 346 -17.58 -18.50 5.11
CA GLY A 346 -17.64 -19.48 4.02
C GLY A 346 -16.35 -19.61 3.20
N VAL A 347 -15.28 -18.94 3.60
CA VAL A 347 -13.95 -19.05 2.98
C VAL A 347 -13.43 -20.48 3.16
N ALA A 348 -13.15 -21.17 2.06
CA ALA A 348 -12.52 -22.49 2.10
C ALA A 348 -11.03 -22.35 2.43
N GLU A 349 -10.52 -23.22 3.32
CA GLU A 349 -9.12 -23.25 3.79
C GLU A 349 -8.56 -21.84 4.11
N PRO A 350 -9.10 -21.11 5.11
CA PRO A 350 -8.70 -19.72 5.37
C PRO A 350 -7.23 -19.50 5.67
N ALA A 351 -6.53 -20.53 6.16
CA ALA A 351 -5.09 -20.48 6.41
C ALA A 351 -4.26 -20.36 5.12
N ASP A 352 -4.80 -20.85 3.99
CA ASP A 352 -4.18 -20.79 2.66
C ASP A 352 -4.74 -19.63 1.81
N ALA A 353 -5.65 -18.82 2.35
CA ALA A 353 -6.24 -17.70 1.65
C ALA A 353 -5.24 -16.53 1.51
N GLN A 354 -5.25 -15.87 0.35
CA GLN A 354 -4.54 -14.61 0.16
C GLN A 354 -5.35 -13.48 0.79
N LYS A 355 -4.86 -12.95 1.92
CA LYS A 355 -5.54 -11.90 2.69
C LYS A 355 -4.87 -10.54 2.48
N THR A 356 -5.66 -9.53 2.17
CA THR A 356 -5.21 -8.16 1.92
C THR A 356 -6.11 -7.18 2.65
N LEU A 357 -5.51 -6.27 3.41
CA LEU A 357 -6.19 -5.16 4.07
C LEU A 357 -5.65 -3.84 3.52
N VAL A 358 -6.53 -2.95 3.07
CA VAL A 358 -6.21 -1.56 2.72
C VAL A 358 -6.68 -0.66 3.84
N LEU A 359 -5.75 0.01 4.51
CA LEU A 359 -5.97 1.08 5.48
C LEU A 359 -5.96 2.41 4.76
N VAL A 360 -7.07 3.15 4.77
CA VAL A 360 -7.13 4.50 4.18
C VAL A 360 -7.29 5.53 5.29
N VAL A 361 -6.30 6.41 5.44
CA VAL A 361 -6.17 7.34 6.57
C VAL A 361 -5.73 8.73 6.12
N ASP A 362 -6.13 9.77 6.85
CA ASP A 362 -5.83 11.16 6.51
C ASP A 362 -4.85 11.86 7.47
N GLY A 363 -4.42 11.14 8.51
CA GLY A 363 -3.54 11.64 9.55
C GLY A 363 -2.92 10.53 10.41
N PRO A 364 -2.37 10.88 11.57
CA PRO A 364 -1.85 9.94 12.54
C PRO A 364 -2.96 9.26 13.34
N ASP A 365 -2.54 8.35 14.21
CA ASP A 365 -3.39 7.88 15.29
C ASP A 365 -3.67 9.04 16.28
N ASP A 366 -4.92 9.52 16.27
CA ASP A 366 -5.37 10.71 17.01
C ASP A 366 -5.66 10.44 18.51
N MET A 367 -5.38 9.22 19.00
CA MET A 367 -5.82 8.74 20.31
C MET A 367 -4.67 8.35 21.25
N ARG A 368 -3.91 9.33 21.73
CA ARG A 368 -2.80 9.03 22.65
C ARG A 368 -3.22 8.53 24.04
N GLY A 369 -4.40 8.94 24.53
CA GLY A 369 -4.94 8.43 25.80
C GLY A 369 -5.23 6.91 25.79
N ASN A 370 -5.21 6.28 24.61
CA ASN A 370 -5.39 4.83 24.40
C ASN A 370 -4.11 4.18 23.83
N ASP A 371 -2.92 4.62 24.27
CA ASP A 371 -1.60 4.04 23.94
C ASP A 371 -1.42 2.55 24.36
N ALA A 372 -2.50 1.82 24.68
CA ALA A 372 -2.47 0.38 24.89
C ALA A 372 -2.14 -0.40 23.61
N VAL A 373 -2.41 0.19 22.44
CA VAL A 373 -2.17 -0.44 21.13
C VAL A 373 -1.29 0.48 20.29
N GLY A 374 -0.11 0.00 19.94
CA GLY A 374 0.82 0.68 19.03
C GLY A 374 0.92 -0.01 17.68
N ILE A 375 1.71 0.58 16.78
CA ILE A 375 1.98 0.01 15.45
C ILE A 375 2.57 -1.42 15.51
N ASP A 376 3.34 -1.75 16.54
CA ASP A 376 3.90 -3.10 16.73
C ASP A 376 2.80 -4.15 17.00
N ASP A 377 1.72 -3.76 17.69
CA ASP A 377 0.56 -4.62 17.91
C ASP A 377 -0.19 -4.86 16.60
N VAL A 378 -0.32 -3.83 15.75
CA VAL A 378 -0.92 -3.96 14.40
C VAL A 378 -0.08 -4.91 13.54
N ILE A 379 1.25 -4.75 13.53
CA ILE A 379 2.16 -5.63 12.81
C ILE A 379 2.03 -7.07 13.31
N GLN A 380 2.03 -7.27 14.63
CA GLN A 380 1.88 -8.59 15.22
C GLN A 380 0.53 -9.22 14.86
N ALA A 381 -0.57 -8.48 14.96
CA ALA A 381 -1.90 -8.96 14.58
C ALA A 381 -1.92 -9.36 13.11
N ALA A 382 -1.47 -8.48 12.20
CA ALA A 382 -1.49 -8.74 10.75
C ALA A 382 -0.63 -9.93 10.35
N THR A 383 0.59 -10.03 10.88
CA THR A 383 1.49 -11.15 10.61
C THR A 383 0.95 -12.47 11.17
N SER A 384 0.27 -12.45 12.33
CA SER A 384 -0.30 -13.65 12.94
C SER A 384 -1.43 -14.29 12.13
N VAL A 385 -2.20 -13.47 11.40
CA VAL A 385 -3.28 -13.94 10.52
C VAL A 385 -2.89 -13.99 9.04
N GLY A 386 -1.65 -13.66 8.70
CA GLY A 386 -1.14 -13.71 7.32
C GLY A 386 -1.73 -12.62 6.40
N VAL A 387 -2.02 -11.44 6.94
CA VAL A 387 -2.61 -10.33 6.18
C VAL A 387 -1.53 -9.40 5.65
N ARG A 388 -1.57 -9.14 4.34
CA ARG A 388 -0.79 -8.07 3.69
C ARG A 388 -1.49 -6.73 3.88
N VAL A 389 -0.78 -5.74 4.42
CA VAL A 389 -1.38 -4.44 4.74
C VAL A 389 -0.88 -3.35 3.81
N PHE A 390 -1.79 -2.74 3.07
CA PHE A 390 -1.58 -1.52 2.31
C PHE A 390 -2.03 -0.34 3.13
N VAL A 391 -1.21 0.71 3.23
CA VAL A 391 -1.60 1.96 3.89
C VAL A 391 -1.64 3.06 2.83
N VAL A 392 -2.82 3.63 2.61
CA VAL A 392 -3.03 4.81 1.78
C VAL A 392 -3.22 6.00 2.71
N HIS A 393 -2.16 6.79 2.87
CA HIS A 393 -2.14 7.96 3.73
C HIS A 393 -2.24 9.23 2.86
N PHE A 394 -3.36 9.94 2.93
CA PHE A 394 -3.55 11.20 2.21
C PHE A 394 -3.54 12.38 3.18
N ASP A 395 -2.44 13.11 3.19
CA ASP A 395 -2.17 14.21 4.11
C ASP A 395 -2.06 15.49 3.28
N PRO A 396 -3.20 16.15 2.98
CA PRO A 396 -3.24 17.24 2.02
C PRO A 396 -2.45 18.44 2.51
N MET A 397 -1.58 18.97 1.63
CA MET A 397 -0.79 20.16 1.92
C MET A 397 -1.71 21.38 2.09
N ARG A 398 -1.40 22.26 3.06
CA ARG A 398 -2.12 23.52 3.23
C ARG A 398 -1.14 24.68 3.36
N ASP A 399 -1.47 25.78 2.69
CA ASP A 399 -0.67 27.00 2.65
C ASP A 399 -0.53 27.67 4.03
N GLU A 400 -1.43 27.38 4.97
CA GLU A 400 -1.42 27.89 6.34
C GLU A 400 -1.36 26.72 7.32
N ALA A 401 -0.16 26.26 7.68
CA ALA A 401 0.03 25.20 8.69
C ALA A 401 -0.65 25.53 10.03
N ASP A 402 -0.75 26.82 10.37
CA ASP A 402 -1.44 27.32 11.57
C ASP A 402 -2.98 27.31 11.46
N ALA A 403 -3.55 27.06 10.28
CA ALA A 403 -4.97 26.84 10.11
C ALA A 403 -5.41 25.53 10.79
N TYR A 404 -4.52 24.54 10.85
CA TYR A 404 -4.76 23.31 11.60
C TYR A 404 -4.63 23.58 13.10
N ARG A 405 -5.68 23.21 13.82
CA ARG A 405 -5.84 23.49 15.25
C ARG A 405 -5.48 22.23 16.04
N ASP A 406 -4.91 22.43 17.22
CA ASP A 406 -4.67 21.32 18.15
C ASP A 406 -6.02 20.73 18.56
N ASP A 407 -6.16 19.42 18.54
CA ASP A 407 -7.30 18.82 19.22
C ASP A 407 -7.22 19.17 20.73
N PRO A 408 -8.22 19.88 21.29
CA PRO A 408 -8.24 20.27 22.71
C PRO A 408 -8.20 19.08 23.67
N THR A 409 -8.47 17.88 23.16
CA THR A 409 -8.52 16.63 23.92
C THR A 409 -7.34 15.70 23.66
N TYR A 410 -6.43 16.03 22.73
CA TYR A 410 -5.29 15.16 22.38
C TYR A 410 -4.36 14.92 23.57
N HIS A 411 -4.04 15.98 24.31
CA HIS A 411 -3.17 15.94 25.49
C HIS A 411 -3.80 15.24 26.70
N GLN A 412 -5.13 15.00 26.67
CA GLN A 412 -5.82 14.42 27.82
C GLN A 412 -5.42 12.95 28.00
N GLY A 413 -4.98 12.60 29.21
CA GLY A 413 -4.52 11.26 29.53
C GLY A 413 -3.03 11.02 29.27
N GLN A 414 -2.31 12.01 28.74
CA GLN A 414 -0.85 11.96 28.60
C GLN A 414 -0.16 12.40 29.89
N ASP A 415 1.00 11.81 30.17
CA ASP A 415 1.94 12.39 31.12
C ASP A 415 2.63 13.61 30.47
N PRO A 416 2.93 14.69 31.22
CA PRO A 416 3.66 15.83 30.69
C PRO A 416 5.03 15.44 30.16
N CYS A 417 5.38 15.93 28.98
CA CYS A 417 6.69 15.69 28.38
C CYS A 417 7.72 16.72 28.83
N THR A 418 8.99 16.35 28.80
CA THR A 418 10.10 17.29 29.06
C THR A 418 10.94 17.65 27.83
N SER A 419 10.88 16.83 26.78
CA SER A 419 11.62 17.02 25.52
C SER A 419 11.01 16.21 24.37
N ASP A 420 11.38 16.55 23.14
CA ASP A 420 10.92 15.84 21.93
C ASP A 420 11.33 14.35 21.91
N ASP A 421 12.38 13.96 22.64
CA ASP A 421 12.84 12.56 22.72
C ASP A 421 11.81 11.63 23.41
N GLU A 422 10.84 12.19 24.14
CA GLU A 422 9.74 11.46 24.79
C GLU A 422 8.51 11.32 23.88
N CYS A 423 8.57 11.92 22.69
CA CYS A 423 7.47 12.08 21.77
C CYS A 423 7.59 11.14 20.59
N LYS A 424 6.46 10.79 19.97
CA LYS A 424 6.47 10.08 18.69
C LYS A 424 7.12 10.98 17.64
N ASN A 425 7.66 10.40 16.57
CA ASN A 425 8.43 11.12 15.54
C ASN A 425 7.63 12.17 14.74
N TYR A 426 6.32 12.24 14.93
CA TYR A 426 5.39 13.22 14.35
C TYR A 426 4.86 14.22 15.39
N GLU A 427 5.34 14.16 16.62
CA GLU A 427 4.96 15.01 17.73
C GLU A 427 6.14 15.89 18.19
N THR A 428 5.82 16.99 18.86
CA THR A 428 6.80 17.80 19.59
C THR A 428 6.31 18.09 20.99
N CYS A 429 7.25 18.16 21.93
CA CYS A 429 6.99 18.52 23.31
C CYS A 429 6.76 20.02 23.42
N ARG A 430 5.48 20.41 23.39
CA ARG A 430 5.06 21.81 23.46
C ARG A 430 3.82 21.99 24.31
N THR A 431 3.54 23.24 24.68
CA THR A 431 2.26 23.58 25.29
C THR A 431 1.16 23.47 24.23
N PRO A 432 0.09 22.71 24.48
CA PRO A 432 -1.10 22.69 23.63
C PRO A 432 -1.65 24.11 23.45
N ARG A 433 -2.12 24.41 22.24
CA ARG A 433 -2.88 25.63 21.97
C ARG A 433 -4.16 25.58 22.80
N GLY A 434 -4.43 26.65 23.55
CA GLY A 434 -5.65 26.79 24.33
C GLY A 434 -6.79 27.36 23.52
N TYR A 435 -8.01 27.14 23.99
CA TYR A 435 -9.24 27.70 23.42
C TYR A 435 -10.00 28.44 24.51
N ALA A 436 -10.58 29.61 24.22
CA ALA A 436 -11.46 30.24 25.20
C ALA A 436 -12.88 29.68 25.11
N SER A 437 -13.63 29.85 26.19
CA SER A 437 -15.06 29.52 26.24
C SER A 437 -15.97 30.64 25.70
N ALA A 438 -15.46 31.86 25.53
CA ALA A 438 -16.21 32.98 24.97
C ALA A 438 -15.30 34.03 24.32
N VAL A 439 -15.85 34.77 23.35
CA VAL A 439 -15.14 35.86 22.66
C VAL A 439 -14.64 36.90 23.66
N GLY A 440 -13.35 37.24 23.58
CA GLY A 440 -12.69 38.17 24.50
C GLY A 440 -12.27 37.60 25.86
N GLU A 441 -12.43 36.30 26.11
CA GLU A 441 -11.84 35.60 27.27
C GLU A 441 -10.42 35.10 26.95
N PRO A 442 -9.54 34.95 27.97
CA PRO A 442 -8.23 34.34 27.77
C PRO A 442 -8.36 32.85 27.43
N SER A 443 -7.46 32.34 26.60
CA SER A 443 -7.42 30.91 26.27
C SER A 443 -7.18 30.03 27.51
N ASN A 444 -7.75 28.83 27.52
CA ASN A 444 -7.59 27.87 28.61
C ASN A 444 -6.37 26.94 28.45
N ALA A 445 -5.30 27.41 27.78
CA ALA A 445 -4.13 26.60 27.49
C ALA A 445 -3.57 25.98 28.79
N PRO A 446 -3.31 24.66 28.85
CA PRO A 446 -2.68 24.07 30.01
C PRO A 446 -1.27 24.65 30.19
N SER A 447 -0.79 24.71 31.44
CA SER A 447 0.53 25.29 31.75
C SER A 447 1.70 24.33 31.53
N GLU A 448 1.42 23.06 31.31
CA GLU A 448 2.39 21.99 31.11
C GLU A 448 2.62 21.73 29.61
N THR A 449 3.69 21.03 29.30
CA THR A 449 4.03 20.58 27.96
C THR A 449 3.59 19.13 27.78
N TYR A 450 3.05 18.81 26.61
CA TYR A 450 2.65 17.45 26.22
C TYR A 450 3.20 17.20 24.83
N CYS A 451 3.36 15.94 24.41
CA CYS A 451 3.66 15.75 23.00
C CYS A 451 2.39 15.92 22.19
N MET A 452 2.45 16.92 21.34
CA MET A 452 1.36 17.36 20.50
C MET A 452 1.78 17.10 19.06
N PRO A 453 0.87 16.71 18.18
CA PRO A 453 1.20 16.51 16.77
C PRO A 453 1.80 17.81 16.22
N GLN A 454 2.91 17.68 15.51
CA GLN A 454 3.56 18.80 14.86
C GLN A 454 3.42 18.68 13.36
N ARG A 455 2.78 19.68 12.76
CA ARG A 455 2.77 19.83 11.32
C ARG A 455 4.09 20.44 10.88
N ASN A 456 4.62 19.95 9.77
CA ASN A 456 5.77 20.58 9.12
C ASN A 456 5.37 21.92 8.46
N GLU A 457 6.32 22.60 7.83
CA GLU A 457 6.10 23.90 7.16
C GLU A 457 5.01 23.85 6.05
N ASP A 458 4.73 22.65 5.53
CA ASP A 458 3.71 22.39 4.51
C ASP A 458 2.34 21.98 5.11
N GLY A 459 2.19 22.03 6.44
CA GLY A 459 0.96 21.66 7.14
C GLY A 459 0.75 20.16 7.31
N ARG A 460 1.78 19.33 7.15
CA ARG A 460 1.68 17.87 7.07
C ARG A 460 2.08 17.21 8.38
N LEU A 461 1.34 16.20 8.81
CA LEU A 461 1.44 15.69 10.19
C LEU A 461 2.26 14.39 10.28
N GLY A 462 2.11 13.45 9.34
CA GLY A 462 2.80 12.15 9.41
C GLY A 462 2.31 11.27 10.58
N PRO A 463 2.30 9.94 10.38
CA PRO A 463 3.33 9.12 11.01
C PRO A 463 3.98 8.20 9.95
N VAL A 464 4.58 8.83 8.93
CA VAL A 464 5.16 8.17 7.74
C VAL A 464 5.98 6.93 8.08
N ALA A 465 6.86 7.02 9.08
CA ALA A 465 7.74 5.91 9.45
C ALA A 465 7.00 4.68 10.04
N ASP A 466 5.93 4.90 10.81
CA ASP A 466 5.16 3.80 11.40
C ASP A 466 4.34 3.07 10.33
N TYR A 467 3.68 3.82 9.44
CA TYR A 467 2.93 3.24 8.32
C TYR A 467 3.81 2.51 7.32
N GLU A 468 5.00 3.05 7.04
CA GLU A 468 5.98 2.35 6.23
C GLU A 468 6.47 1.07 6.92
N ARG A 469 6.73 1.10 8.24
CA ARG A 469 7.13 -0.09 9.01
C ARG A 469 6.05 -1.18 8.94
N LEU A 470 4.78 -0.82 9.04
CA LEU A 470 3.66 -1.75 8.90
C LEU A 470 3.56 -2.37 7.51
N ALA A 471 3.63 -1.55 6.46
CA ALA A 471 3.63 -2.04 5.08
C ALA A 471 4.83 -2.96 4.81
N CYS A 472 6.03 -2.59 5.27
CA CYS A 472 7.26 -3.36 5.15
C CYS A 472 7.12 -4.74 5.84
N ALA A 473 6.69 -4.76 7.10
CA ALA A 473 6.60 -5.97 7.91
C ALA A 473 5.52 -6.96 7.42
N THR A 474 4.51 -6.48 6.70
CA THR A 474 3.39 -7.30 6.19
C THR A 474 3.52 -7.64 4.70
N GLY A 475 4.58 -7.17 4.04
CA GLY A 475 4.79 -7.37 2.59
C GLY A 475 3.79 -6.60 1.71
N GLY A 476 3.17 -5.56 2.26
CA GLY A 476 2.27 -4.66 1.55
C GLY A 476 2.98 -3.44 0.98
N ALA A 477 2.29 -2.31 0.96
CA ALA A 477 2.81 -1.06 0.42
C ALA A 477 2.29 0.16 1.17
N TYR A 478 3.12 1.19 1.26
CA TYR A 478 2.76 2.49 1.81
C TYR A 478 2.65 3.53 0.70
N LEU A 479 1.46 4.08 0.51
CA LEU A 479 1.14 5.07 -0.50
C LEU A 479 0.84 6.40 0.20
N TYR A 480 1.77 7.35 0.08
CA TYR A 480 1.61 8.68 0.69
C TYR A 480 1.21 9.72 -0.33
N ARG A 481 0.14 10.47 -0.07
CA ARG A 481 -0.38 11.53 -0.94
C ARG A 481 -0.52 12.88 -0.24
N THR A 482 -0.37 13.94 -1.04
CA THR A 482 -0.47 15.36 -0.67
C THR A 482 -1.80 15.98 -1.11
N THR A 483 -2.64 15.22 -1.79
CA THR A 483 -3.90 15.69 -2.37
C THR A 483 -4.81 14.50 -2.60
N GLU A 484 -6.09 14.71 -2.33
CA GLU A 484 -7.18 13.75 -2.54
C GLU A 484 -7.36 13.32 -4.00
N GLU A 485 -6.88 14.12 -4.98
CA GLU A 485 -7.03 13.83 -6.42
C GLU A 485 -6.41 12.50 -6.88
N TYR A 486 -5.51 11.92 -6.09
CA TYR A 486 -4.87 10.64 -6.37
C TYR A 486 -5.52 9.44 -5.66
N LEU A 487 -6.43 9.65 -4.70
CA LEU A 487 -7.04 8.57 -3.91
C LEU A 487 -7.60 7.47 -4.79
N ASN A 488 -8.43 7.84 -5.76
CA ASN A 488 -9.02 6.88 -6.70
C ASN A 488 -7.95 6.09 -7.48
N LYS A 489 -6.91 6.77 -7.96
CA LYS A 489 -5.82 6.13 -8.73
C LYS A 489 -4.99 5.16 -7.89
N ASP A 490 -4.89 5.40 -6.59
CA ASP A 490 -4.06 4.61 -5.70
C ASP A 490 -4.82 3.44 -5.09
N VAL A 491 -6.06 3.66 -4.70
CA VAL A 491 -6.88 2.68 -4.00
C VAL A 491 -7.57 1.74 -4.99
N ALA A 492 -8.15 2.27 -6.08
CA ALA A 492 -8.94 1.47 -7.02
C ALA A 492 -8.17 0.30 -7.66
N PRO A 493 -6.88 0.42 -8.00
CA PRO A 493 -6.13 -0.71 -8.55
C PRO A 493 -5.71 -1.78 -7.52
N LEU A 494 -5.75 -1.52 -6.22
CA LEU A 494 -5.21 -2.43 -5.19
C LEU A 494 -5.81 -3.85 -5.17
N PRO A 495 -7.10 -4.10 -5.51
CA PRO A 495 -7.61 -5.46 -5.64
C PRO A 495 -6.81 -6.30 -6.64
N ARG A 496 -6.20 -5.67 -7.65
CA ARG A 496 -5.41 -6.35 -8.69
C ARG A 496 -4.15 -7.00 -8.15
N THR A 497 -3.65 -6.55 -7.00
CA THR A 497 -2.54 -7.20 -6.28
C THR A 497 -2.87 -8.62 -5.82
N GLN A 498 -4.15 -9.00 -5.77
CA GLN A 498 -4.57 -10.37 -5.47
C GLN A 498 -4.28 -11.35 -6.62
N ARG A 499 -4.06 -10.83 -7.84
CA ARG A 499 -3.74 -11.63 -9.03
C ARG A 499 -2.38 -11.30 -9.62
N SER A 500 -1.96 -10.04 -9.57
CA SER A 500 -0.69 -9.57 -10.12
C SER A 500 0.03 -8.74 -9.07
N TRP A 501 0.96 -9.35 -8.34
CA TRP A 501 1.81 -8.64 -7.40
C TRP A 501 3.22 -9.15 -7.56
N TRP A 502 4.04 -8.34 -8.21
CA TRP A 502 5.45 -8.62 -8.45
C TRP A 502 6.29 -7.81 -7.49
N GLN A 503 7.45 -8.32 -7.17
CA GLN A 503 8.47 -7.66 -6.38
C GLN A 503 9.78 -7.68 -7.15
N ALA A 504 10.55 -6.60 -7.04
CA ALA A 504 11.93 -6.52 -7.48
C ALA A 504 12.79 -5.87 -6.40
N ASP A 505 13.94 -6.46 -6.10
CA ASP A 505 14.95 -5.82 -5.26
C ASP A 505 15.68 -4.76 -6.10
N VAL A 506 15.86 -3.60 -5.48
CA VAL A 506 16.42 -2.41 -6.12
C VAL A 506 17.57 -1.88 -5.29
N ASP A 507 18.74 -1.87 -5.90
CA ASP A 507 19.94 -1.25 -5.36
C ASP A 507 19.91 0.25 -5.67
N LEU A 508 19.94 1.06 -4.61
CA LEU A 508 20.17 2.49 -4.72
C LEU A 508 21.67 2.77 -4.55
N THR A 509 22.41 2.80 -5.65
CA THR A 509 23.86 3.10 -5.64
C THR A 509 24.13 4.49 -6.19
N ASP A 510 25.18 5.15 -5.71
CA ASP A 510 25.60 6.49 -6.12
C ASP A 510 24.47 7.53 -6.10
N VAL A 511 24.29 8.20 -4.95
CA VAL A 511 23.73 9.54 -5.01
C VAL A 511 24.84 10.52 -5.35
N SER A 512 24.90 10.90 -6.62
CA SER A 512 26.00 11.70 -7.15
C SER A 512 26.09 13.03 -6.38
N GLY A 513 27.16 13.21 -5.60
CA GLY A 513 27.39 14.42 -4.79
C GLY A 513 27.79 14.20 -3.33
N GLY A 514 27.66 12.97 -2.78
CA GLY A 514 27.99 12.64 -1.38
C GLY A 514 26.98 11.66 -0.78
N GLU A 515 27.27 11.07 0.39
CA GLU A 515 26.26 10.33 1.17
C GLU A 515 25.01 11.21 1.31
N ALA A 516 23.80 10.67 1.09
CA ALA A 516 22.61 11.40 1.54
C ALA A 516 22.71 11.58 3.05
N ASP A 517 22.29 12.73 3.56
CA ASP A 517 22.04 12.81 4.99
C ASP A 517 21.00 11.75 5.39
N ARG A 518 21.10 11.28 6.63
CA ARG A 518 20.13 10.31 7.15
C ARG A 518 18.73 10.91 7.09
N GLY A 519 17.78 10.23 6.47
CA GLY A 519 16.42 10.76 6.37
C GLY A 519 15.52 10.07 5.36
N ALA A 520 14.25 10.45 5.39
CA ALA A 520 13.24 10.04 4.42
C ALA A 520 13.41 10.84 3.13
N TYR A 521 13.57 10.16 2.01
CA TYR A 521 13.57 10.76 0.68
C TYR A 521 12.44 10.18 -0.14
N ARG A 522 11.94 10.94 -1.10
CA ARG A 522 11.05 10.39 -2.12
C ARG A 522 11.90 9.96 -3.30
N LEU A 523 11.59 8.79 -3.86
CA LEU A 523 12.24 8.25 -5.04
C LEU A 523 11.40 8.49 -6.29
N GLY A 524 12.05 8.90 -7.38
CA GLY A 524 11.50 8.92 -8.73
C GLY A 524 12.43 8.25 -9.74
N GLY A 525 11.88 7.80 -10.86
CA GLY A 525 12.60 7.07 -11.90
C GLY A 525 11.68 6.50 -12.98
N LEU A 526 12.26 5.69 -13.85
CA LEU A 526 11.56 4.95 -14.89
C LEU A 526 11.80 3.45 -14.70
N LEU A 527 10.75 2.70 -14.40
CA LEU A 527 10.72 1.26 -14.55
C LEU A 527 10.36 0.93 -16.01
N GLN A 528 11.06 -0.01 -16.62
CA GLN A 528 10.67 -0.61 -17.87
C GLN A 528 10.56 -2.11 -17.67
N VAL A 529 9.41 -2.68 -18.01
CA VAL A 529 9.20 -4.12 -18.06
C VAL A 529 9.20 -4.56 -19.51
N GLU A 530 10.14 -5.44 -19.87
CA GLU A 530 10.30 -5.97 -21.22
C GLU A 530 9.99 -7.47 -21.26
N TRP A 531 9.05 -7.84 -22.13
CA TRP A 531 8.67 -9.23 -22.37
C TRP A 531 8.45 -9.46 -23.86
N LEU A 532 9.18 -10.42 -24.45
CA LEU A 532 9.07 -10.77 -25.88
C LEU A 532 9.16 -9.57 -26.84
N GLY A 533 9.95 -8.55 -26.49
CA GLY A 533 10.11 -7.32 -27.25
C GLY A 533 8.98 -6.30 -27.08
N PHE A 534 7.98 -6.57 -26.24
CA PHE A 534 7.08 -5.55 -25.71
C PHE A 534 7.74 -4.88 -24.52
N ALA A 535 7.98 -3.58 -24.60
CA ALA A 535 8.50 -2.78 -23.51
C ALA A 535 7.39 -1.86 -22.99
N GLN A 536 7.06 -1.99 -21.71
CA GLN A 536 6.12 -1.11 -21.02
C GLN A 536 6.87 -0.22 -20.04
N PRO A 537 7.04 1.07 -20.37
CA PRO A 537 7.64 2.02 -19.47
C PRO A 537 6.63 2.48 -18.42
N TYR A 538 7.15 2.76 -17.24
CA TYR A 538 6.39 3.24 -16.11
C TYR A 538 7.23 4.26 -15.33
N ALA A 539 6.77 5.50 -15.37
CA ALA A 539 7.42 6.57 -14.63
C ALA A 539 6.81 6.67 -13.23
N PHE A 540 7.63 6.52 -12.19
CA PHE A 540 7.24 6.83 -10.83
C PHE A 540 7.91 8.13 -10.41
N SER A 541 7.15 9.12 -9.93
CA SER A 541 7.68 10.45 -9.64
C SER A 541 6.79 11.22 -8.67
N ILE A 542 7.22 12.40 -8.20
CA ILE A 542 6.44 13.22 -7.27
C ILE A 542 5.23 13.92 -7.91
N ALA A 543 5.32 14.30 -9.19
CA ALA A 543 4.48 15.39 -9.70
C ALA A 543 3.20 14.97 -10.42
N GLY A 544 2.51 13.92 -9.99
CA GLY A 544 1.09 13.99 -10.26
C GLY A 544 0.60 13.65 -11.68
N GLY A 545 1.42 13.15 -12.59
CA GLY A 545 1.04 13.04 -14.02
C GLY A 545 0.04 11.90 -14.37
N THR A 546 -0.66 12.06 -15.50
CA THR A 546 -1.75 11.22 -16.07
C THR A 546 -1.48 9.69 -16.08
N PRO A 547 -2.56 8.84 -16.07
CA PRO A 547 -2.45 7.41 -15.80
C PRO A 547 -1.56 6.61 -16.77
N PRO A 548 -0.92 5.53 -16.28
CA PRO A 548 -0.75 5.15 -14.88
C PRO A 548 0.66 5.54 -14.43
N ARG A 549 0.74 6.39 -13.42
CA ARG A 549 1.99 6.82 -12.79
C ARG A 549 1.73 6.83 -11.29
N ASP A 550 2.25 5.84 -10.57
CA ASP A 550 2.31 5.84 -9.11
C ASP A 550 3.43 6.79 -8.69
N GLN A 551 3.23 7.39 -7.53
CA GLN A 551 3.94 8.57 -7.12
C GLN A 551 4.40 8.43 -5.69
N ARG A 552 5.66 8.04 -5.57
CA ARG A 552 6.53 8.02 -4.37
C ARG A 552 6.70 6.62 -3.79
N GLY A 553 7.92 6.12 -3.94
CA GLY A 553 8.57 5.33 -2.91
C GLY A 553 9.20 6.26 -1.89
N VAL A 554 8.89 6.12 -0.60
CA VAL A 554 9.75 6.71 0.43
C VAL A 554 10.93 5.76 0.62
N VAL A 555 12.15 6.28 0.54
CA VAL A 555 13.38 5.52 0.82
C VAL A 555 14.12 6.24 1.92
N PHE A 556 14.49 5.50 2.96
CA PHE A 556 15.33 6.00 4.03
C PHE A 556 16.80 5.74 3.71
N VAL A 557 17.60 6.80 3.61
CA VAL A 557 19.05 6.65 3.54
C VAL A 557 19.61 6.55 4.98
N PRO A 558 20.42 5.52 5.29
CA PRO A 558 20.91 5.20 6.65
C PRO A 558 21.95 6.14 7.23
#